data_AF-A0A6F8ZR94-F1
#
_entry.id   AF-A0A6F8ZR94-F1
#
_cell.length_a   1.000
_cell.length_b   1.000
_cell.length_c   1.000
_cell.angle_alpha   90.00
_cell.angle_beta   90.00
_cell.angle_gamma   90.00
#
_symmetry.space_group_name_H-M   'P 1'
#
loop_
_entity.id
_entity.type
_entity.pdbx_description
1 polymer ?
#
loop_
_entity_poly.entity_id
_entity_poly.type
_entity_poly.pdbx_seq_one_letter_code
_entity_poly.pdbx_strand_id
1 'polypeptide(L)'
;MEKVLSLPELKDFLDLLSAFSDSATLEIKSHYAFRIFDFDDDGTLDSGDLEKLVNCLTDIDKDGTVNLSEFQHVISRSPDFVSSFKIVL
;
A
#
# COMPACT_ATOMS: atom_id res chain seq x y z
N MET A 1 -7.75 -7.70 34.43
CA MET A 1 -6.64 -8.37 33.72
C MET A 1 -6.29 -7.50 32.53
N GLU A 2 -5.40 -6.52 32.73
CA GLU A 2 -4.88 -5.70 31.64
C GLU A 2 -3.77 -6.52 30.97
N LYS A 3 -3.98 -6.88 29.70
CA LYS A 3 -2.97 -7.57 28.90
C LYS A 3 -1.91 -6.52 28.55
N VAL A 4 -0.93 -6.34 29.43
CA VAL A 4 0.25 -5.51 29.17
C VAL A 4 0.92 -6.10 27.93
N LEU A 5 0.84 -5.38 26.82
CA LEU A 5 1.49 -5.74 25.57
C LEU A 5 2.99 -5.94 25.85
N SER A 6 3.51 -7.08 25.42
CA SER A 6 4.90 -7.46 25.62
C SER A 6 5.79 -6.38 24.99
N LEU A 7 6.82 -5.88 25.70
CA LEU A 7 7.83 -4.96 25.16
C LEU A 7 8.34 -5.28 23.72
N PRO A 8 8.55 -6.55 23.31
CA PRO A 8 8.87 -6.86 21.91
C PRO A 8 7.73 -6.53 20.93
N GLU A 9 6.46 -6.84 21.25
CA GLU A 9 5.31 -6.52 20.39
C GLU A 9 5.10 -5.00 20.25
N LEU A 10 5.38 -4.25 21.32
CA LEU A 10 5.32 -2.78 21.30
C LEU A 10 6.44 -2.21 20.43
N LYS A 11 7.64 -2.79 20.48
CA LYS A 11 8.76 -2.36 19.63
C LYS A 11 8.45 -2.61 18.15
N ASP A 12 7.93 -3.78 17.80
CA ASP A 12 7.54 -4.10 16.42
C ASP A 12 6.41 -3.18 15.93
N PHE A 13 5.47 -2.84 16.83
CA PHE A 13 4.43 -1.86 16.55
C PHE A 13 4.96 -0.43 16.38
N LEU A 14 5.93 0.01 17.19
CA LEU A 14 6.56 1.33 17.07
C LEU A 14 7.46 1.43 15.84
N ASP A 15 8.15 0.36 15.49
CA ASP A 15 8.93 0.23 14.27
C ASP A 15 8.00 0.40 13.05
N LEU A 16 6.86 -0.28 13.04
CA LEU A 16 5.81 -0.12 12.03
C LEU A 16 5.19 1.29 12.02
N LEU A 17 4.88 1.87 13.18
CA LEU A 17 4.34 3.23 13.28
C LEU A 17 5.37 4.31 12.90
N SER A 18 6.67 4.03 13.04
CA SER A 18 7.71 4.96 12.60
C SER A 18 7.59 5.23 11.10
N ALA A 19 7.21 4.23 10.29
CA ALA A 19 6.97 4.39 8.85
C ALA A 19 5.90 5.44 8.52
N PHE A 20 4.89 5.57 9.39
CA PHE A 20 3.77 6.49 9.24
C PHE A 20 3.99 7.84 9.94
N SER A 21 5.12 8.03 10.62
CA SER A 21 5.46 9.29 11.27
C SER A 21 5.86 10.36 10.25
N ASP A 22 5.35 11.57 10.41
CA ASP A 22 5.77 12.74 9.61
C ASP A 22 7.26 13.08 9.80
N SER A 23 7.86 12.67 10.92
CA SER A 23 9.29 12.85 11.22
C SER A 23 10.20 11.73 10.70
N ALA A 24 9.67 10.68 10.08
CA ALA A 24 10.49 9.59 9.56
C ALA A 24 11.23 9.97 8.27
N THR A 25 12.49 9.57 8.19
CA THR A 25 13.34 9.80 7.01
C THR A 25 12.82 8.99 5.82
N LEU A 26 13.10 9.47 4.60
CA LEU A 26 12.72 8.78 3.36
C LEU A 26 13.21 7.32 3.35
N GLU A 27 14.41 7.07 3.87
CA GLU A 27 14.99 5.73 4.01
C GLU A 27 14.12 4.78 4.84
N ILE A 28 13.65 5.25 6.01
CA ILE A 28 12.76 4.48 6.88
C ILE A 28 11.43 4.23 6.17
N LYS A 29 10.85 5.26 5.56
CA LYS A 29 9.59 5.14 4.82
C LYS A 29 9.69 4.17 3.66
N SER A 30 10.77 4.24 2.87
CA SER A 30 11.01 3.32 1.76
C SER A 30 11.22 1.89 2.22
N HIS A 31 11.98 1.68 3.30
CA HIS A 31 12.20 0.34 3.86
C HIS A 31 10.91 -0.31 4.37
N TYR A 32 10.06 0.45 5.08
CA TYR A 32 8.77 -0.08 5.53
C TYR A 32 7.73 -0.17 4.43
N ALA A 33 7.69 0.78 3.49
CA ALA A 33 6.81 0.69 2.33
C ALA A 33 7.12 -0.58 1.52
N PHE A 34 8.40 -0.88 1.31
CA PHE A 34 8.83 -2.11 0.65
C PHE A 34 8.30 -3.34 1.38
N ARG A 35 8.52 -3.43 2.70
CA ARG A 35 8.02 -4.54 3.52
C ARG A 35 6.49 -4.66 3.57
N ILE A 36 5.77 -3.54 3.52
CA ILE A 36 4.29 -3.53 3.54
C ILE A 36 3.73 -3.98 2.18
N PHE A 37 4.45 -3.71 1.09
CA PHE A 37 4.02 -4.03 -0.27
C PHE A 37 4.56 -5.35 -0.80
N ASP A 38 5.58 -5.93 -0.16
CA ASP A 38 6.03 -7.30 -0.35
C ASP A 38 5.00 -8.23 0.29
N PHE A 39 4.12 -8.81 -0.52
CA PHE A 39 2.97 -9.58 -0.01
C PHE A 39 3.32 -11.04 0.29
N ASP A 40 4.42 -11.56 -0.24
CA ASP A 40 4.88 -12.93 0.02
C ASP A 40 6.16 -13.01 0.87
N ASP A 41 6.63 -11.86 1.37
CA ASP A 41 7.78 -11.70 2.25
C ASP A 41 9.07 -12.29 1.63
N ASP A 42 9.19 -12.28 0.31
CA ASP A 42 10.34 -12.83 -0.40
C ASP A 42 11.53 -11.86 -0.48
N GLY A 43 11.34 -10.62 -0.03
CA GLY A 43 12.34 -9.56 -0.03
C GLY A 43 12.51 -8.89 -1.40
N THR A 44 11.60 -9.14 -2.33
CA THR A 44 11.50 -8.51 -3.64
C THR A 44 10.11 -7.88 -3.82
N LEU A 45 9.98 -6.94 -4.77
CA LEU A 45 8.67 -6.44 -5.20
C LEU A 45 8.51 -6.87 -6.65
N ASP A 46 7.88 -8.01 -6.83
CA ASP A 46 7.74 -8.61 -8.14
C ASP A 46 6.44 -8.15 -8.84
N SER A 47 6.21 -8.69 -10.05
CA SER A 47 4.97 -8.37 -10.78
C SER A 47 3.71 -8.86 -10.06
N GLY A 48 3.79 -9.93 -9.27
CA GLY A 48 2.69 -10.46 -8.49
C GLY A 48 2.33 -9.57 -7.31
N ASP A 49 3.32 -9.01 -6.61
CA ASP A 49 3.08 -8.02 -5.55
C ASP A 49 2.46 -6.74 -6.10
N LEU A 50 2.95 -6.28 -7.25
CA LEU A 50 2.40 -5.11 -7.91
C LEU A 50 0.96 -5.35 -8.41
N GLU A 51 0.67 -6.54 -8.92
CA GLU A 51 -0.68 -6.94 -9.31
C GLU A 51 -1.62 -6.97 -8.10
N LYS A 52 -1.21 -7.56 -6.98
CA LYS A 52 -1.96 -7.54 -5.72
C LYS A 52 -2.16 -6.14 -5.18
N LEU A 53 -1.14 -5.29 -5.28
CA LEU A 53 -1.20 -3.89 -4.86
C LEU A 53 -2.25 -3.13 -5.68
N VAL A 54 -2.18 -3.25 -7.00
CA VAL A 54 -3.14 -2.62 -7.91
C VAL A 54 -4.54 -3.16 -7.62
N ASN A 55 -4.73 -4.47 -7.55
CA ASN A 55 -6.01 -5.06 -7.20
C ASN A 55 -6.52 -4.54 -5.85
N CYS A 56 -5.71 -4.46 -4.80
CA CYS A 56 -6.15 -3.89 -3.51
C CYS A 56 -6.56 -2.41 -3.58
N LEU A 57 -6.07 -1.66 -4.56
CA LEU A 57 -6.41 -0.24 -4.76
C LEU A 57 -7.58 -0.04 -5.72
N THR A 58 -7.79 -0.97 -6.66
CA THR A 58 -8.80 -0.86 -7.73
C THR A 58 -10.02 -1.74 -7.50
N ASP A 59 -9.83 -2.96 -7.03
CA ASP A 59 -10.86 -3.98 -6.80
C ASP A 59 -11.43 -3.82 -5.38
N ILE A 60 -12.55 -3.11 -5.29
CA ILE A 60 -13.17 -2.71 -4.03
C ILE A 60 -13.96 -3.89 -3.45
N ASP A 61 -14.61 -4.67 -4.31
CA ASP A 61 -15.44 -5.81 -3.91
C ASP A 61 -14.67 -7.14 -3.84
N LYS A 62 -13.39 -7.13 -4.23
CA LYS A 62 -12.45 -8.26 -4.22
C LYS A 62 -12.90 -9.41 -5.13
N ASP A 63 -13.57 -9.10 -6.23
CA ASP A 63 -14.04 -10.10 -7.18
C ASP A 63 -12.96 -10.57 -8.17
N GLY A 64 -11.76 -9.97 -8.11
CA GLY A 64 -10.62 -10.28 -8.97
C GLY A 64 -10.70 -9.61 -10.35
N THR A 65 -11.68 -8.75 -10.56
CA THR A 65 -11.87 -7.95 -11.77
C THR A 65 -11.99 -6.47 -11.41
N VAL A 66 -11.91 -5.60 -12.41
CA VAL A 66 -12.13 -4.16 -12.22
C VAL A 66 -13.29 -3.73 -13.09
N ASN A 67 -14.40 -3.41 -12.45
CA ASN A 67 -15.60 -2.93 -13.12
C ASN A 67 -15.55 -1.40 -13.36
N LEU A 68 -16.53 -0.87 -14.09
CA LEU A 68 -16.56 0.56 -14.45
C LEU A 68 -16.59 1.47 -13.21
N SER A 69 -17.35 1.09 -12.18
CA SER A 69 -17.52 1.89 -10.96
C SER A 69 -16.22 1.95 -10.15
N GLU A 70 -15.51 0.83 -10.09
CA GLU A 70 -14.18 0.72 -9.49
C GLU A 70 -13.15 1.53 -10.26
N PHE A 71 -13.14 1.44 -11.59
CA PHE A 71 -12.28 2.26 -12.42
C PHE A 71 -12.56 3.77 -12.25
N GLN A 72 -13.83 4.17 -12.12
CA GLN A 72 -14.21 5.55 -11.79
C GLN A 72 -13.70 5.97 -10.40
N HIS A 73 -13.73 5.06 -9.42
CA HIS A 73 -13.19 5.31 -8.08
C HIS A 73 -11.68 5.59 -8.13
N VAL A 74 -10.92 4.79 -8.89
CA VAL A 74 -9.47 4.95 -9.09
C VAL A 74 -9.16 6.31 -9.70
N ILE A 75 -9.91 6.69 -10.75
CA ILE A 75 -9.79 8.00 -11.40
C ILE A 75 -10.11 9.15 -10.43
N SER A 76 -11.09 8.97 -9.53
CA SER A 76 -11.45 9.99 -8.54
C SER A 76 -10.39 10.19 -7.45
N ARG A 77 -9.66 9.12 -7.10
CA ARG A 77 -8.63 9.13 -6.04
C ARG A 77 -7.31 9.75 -6.49
N SER A 78 -7.02 9.70 -7.78
CA SER A 78 -5.80 10.26 -8.38
C SER A 78 -6.14 11.12 -9.60
N PRO A 79 -6.68 12.34 -9.42
CA PRO A 79 -6.99 13.23 -10.54
C PRO A 79 -5.76 13.57 -11.41
N ASP A 80 -4.55 13.49 -10.86
CA ASP A 80 -3.29 13.63 -11.61
C ASP A 80 -3.08 12.52 -12.65
N PHE A 81 -3.65 11.34 -12.44
CA PHE A 81 -3.66 10.25 -13.42
C PHE A 81 -4.42 10.68 -14.68
N VAL A 82 -5.59 11.34 -14.54
CA VAL A 82 -6.39 11.86 -15.67
C VAL A 82 -5.65 12.96 -16.42
N SER A 83 -4.89 13.79 -15.70
CA SER A 83 -4.09 14.86 -16.30
C SER A 83 -2.88 14.31 -17.08
N SER A 84 -2.33 13.17 -16.68
CA SER A 84 -1.16 12.54 -17.33
C SER A 84 -1.54 11.49 -18.37
N PHE A 85 -2.72 10.87 -18.28
CA PHE A 85 -3.29 9.98 -19.30
C PHE A 85 -3.85 10.78 -20.50
N LYS A 86 -2.98 11.56 -21.14
CA LYS A 86 -3.23 12.01 -22.52
C LYS A 86 -2.99 10.81 -23.42
N ILE A 87 -4.02 10.00 -23.67
CA ILE A 87 -4.04 9.20 -24.90
C ILE A 87 -4.01 10.23 -26.03
N VAL A 88 -2.86 10.35 -26.68
CA VAL A 88 -2.74 11.05 -27.96
C VAL A 88 -3.57 10.23 -28.93
N LEU A 89 -4.78 10.70 -29.21
CA LEU A 89 -5.57 10.25 -30.36
C LEU A 89 -4.99 10.88 -31.63
#